data_AF-A0AAV9SIQ6-F1
#
_entry.id   AF-A0AAV9SIQ6-F1
#
_cell.length_a   1.000
_cell.length_b   1.000
_cell.length_c   1.000
_cell.angle_alpha   90.00
_cell.angle_beta   90.00
_cell.angle_gamma   90.00
#
_symmetry.space_group_name_H-M   'P 1'
#
loop_
_entity.id
_entity.type
_entity.pdbx_description
1 polymer ?
#
loop_
_entity_poly.entity_id
_entity_poly.type
_entity_poly.pdbx_seq_one_letter_code
_entity_poly.pdbx_strand_id
1 'polypeptide(L)'
;MLRWVLLALFISLCAIAEAQKKKGKTQTAPLSKGWGKNIKWVKSYEEGLSEIAKSQKPLMVIHHLDNCPHSKALKEAFVADKAIQIMAKEDFIMLNVVEETGDKNLAPDGYYVPRILFVDPALTVRADIVGQHSDRLYAYGPDDMEHLAANMKKAKLLLHSEL
;
A
#
# COMPACT_ATOMS: atom_id res chain seq x y z
N MET A 1 69.66 -51.03 0.01
CA MET A 1 68.68 -51.77 -0.81
C MET A 1 67.41 -52.01 0.00
N LEU A 2 66.64 -50.96 0.29
CA LEU A 2 65.26 -51.09 0.75
C LEU A 2 64.60 -49.72 0.69
N ARG A 3 63.32 -49.70 0.33
CA ARG A 3 62.40 -48.55 0.32
C ARG A 3 62.25 -47.81 -1.01
N TRP A 4 62.01 -48.57 -2.08
CA TRP A 4 60.85 -48.26 -2.93
C TRP A 4 59.58 -48.38 -2.07
N VAL A 5 58.52 -47.68 -2.48
CA VAL A 5 57.24 -47.50 -1.76
C VAL A 5 57.21 -46.31 -0.78
N LEU A 6 57.46 -45.11 -1.29
CA LEU A 6 56.98 -43.86 -0.70
C LEU A 6 56.52 -42.94 -1.83
N LEU A 7 55.36 -43.20 -2.43
CA LEU A 7 54.58 -42.23 -3.23
C LEU A 7 53.31 -42.88 -3.77
N ALA A 8 52.45 -43.39 -2.88
CA ALA A 8 51.09 -43.81 -3.24
C ALA A 8 50.18 -43.72 -2.01
N LEU A 9 50.04 -42.52 -1.43
CA LEU A 9 49.04 -42.23 -0.40
C LEU A 9 48.85 -40.71 -0.24
N PHE A 10 48.50 -40.04 -1.34
CA PHE A 10 48.01 -38.65 -1.35
C PHE A 10 46.76 -38.55 -2.22
N ILE A 11 45.78 -39.43 -1.99
CA ILE A 11 44.44 -39.30 -2.55
C ILE A 11 43.43 -39.60 -1.43
N SER A 12 43.35 -38.72 -0.45
CA SER A 12 42.17 -38.61 0.41
C SER A 12 42.24 -37.30 1.18
N LEU A 13 41.09 -36.64 1.30
CA LEU A 13 40.84 -35.37 1.99
C LEU A 13 41.38 -34.11 1.31
N CYS A 14 40.57 -33.57 0.39
CA CYS A 14 40.08 -32.21 0.57
C CYS A 14 38.63 -32.17 0.07
N ALA A 15 37.75 -31.82 1.01
CA ALA A 15 36.31 -31.85 0.89
C ALA A 15 35.81 -31.00 -0.29
N ILE A 16 34.76 -31.51 -0.91
CA ILE A 16 33.89 -30.81 -1.86
C ILE A 16 33.45 -29.51 -1.17
N ALA A 17 33.98 -28.39 -1.65
CA ALA A 17 33.46 -27.07 -1.29
C ALA A 17 32.12 -26.91 -2.02
N GLU A 18 31.04 -27.41 -1.42
CA GLU A 18 29.70 -27.04 -1.82
C GLU A 18 29.53 -25.55 -1.53
N ALA A 19 29.61 -24.76 -2.59
CA ALA A 19 29.22 -23.37 -2.61
C ALA A 19 27.75 -23.27 -2.22
N GLN A 20 27.48 -23.08 -0.92
CA GLN A 20 26.17 -22.70 -0.43
C GLN A 20 25.89 -21.27 -0.90
N LYS A 21 25.40 -21.13 -2.13
CA LYS A 21 24.65 -19.97 -2.57
C LYS A 21 23.40 -19.89 -1.69
N LYS A 22 23.48 -19.13 -0.59
CA LYS A 22 22.29 -18.59 0.08
C LYS A 22 21.53 -17.77 -0.97
N LYS A 23 20.55 -18.39 -1.62
CA LYS A 23 19.49 -17.67 -2.35
C LYS A 23 18.75 -16.86 -1.30
N GLY A 24 19.19 -15.62 -1.08
CA GLY A 24 18.35 -14.62 -0.44
C GLY A 24 17.09 -14.53 -1.26
N LYS A 25 15.98 -15.08 -0.76
CA LYS A 25 14.67 -14.76 -1.30
C LYS A 25 14.50 -13.27 -1.03
N THR A 26 14.68 -12.44 -2.05
CA THR A 26 14.15 -11.07 -2.06
C THR A 26 12.64 -11.21 -1.97
N GLN A 27 12.10 -11.33 -0.75
CA GLN A 27 10.67 -11.27 -0.54
C GLN A 27 10.27 -9.83 -0.86
N THR A 28 9.65 -9.64 -2.04
CA THR A 28 9.02 -8.36 -2.38
C THR A 28 8.10 -7.98 -1.23
N ALA A 29 8.27 -6.78 -0.69
CA ALA A 29 7.46 -6.32 0.43
C ALA A 29 5.96 -6.38 0.06
N PRO A 30 5.08 -6.78 0.99
CA PRO A 30 3.64 -6.84 0.71
C PRO A 30 3.11 -5.47 0.28
N LEU A 31 2.34 -5.43 -0.81
CA LEU A 31 1.74 -4.19 -1.34
C LEU A 31 0.84 -3.47 -0.33
N SER A 32 0.26 -4.21 0.60
CA SER A 32 -0.63 -3.63 1.63
C SER A 32 0.10 -2.73 2.63
N LYS A 33 1.42 -2.88 2.81
CA LYS A 33 2.23 -2.15 3.82
C LYS A 33 1.62 -2.10 5.23
N GLY A 34 0.81 -3.11 5.56
CA GLY A 34 0.10 -3.23 6.83
C GLY A 34 -1.31 -2.64 6.87
N TRP A 35 -1.82 -1.99 5.82
CA TRP A 35 -3.17 -1.38 5.77
C TRP A 35 -4.33 -2.38 5.65
N GLY A 36 -4.04 -3.66 5.46
CA GLY A 36 -5.04 -4.72 5.38
C GLY A 36 -4.60 -5.83 4.45
N LYS A 37 -4.33 -7.01 5.00
CA LYS A 37 -3.75 -8.15 4.26
C LYS A 37 -4.73 -8.84 3.33
N ASN A 38 -6.04 -8.70 3.59
CA ASN A 38 -7.10 -9.35 2.83
C ASN A 38 -7.73 -8.44 1.76
N ILE A 39 -7.14 -7.25 1.56
CA ILE A 39 -7.54 -6.27 0.55
C ILE A 39 -6.65 -6.47 -0.68
N LYS A 40 -7.22 -6.39 -1.88
CA LYS A 40 -6.44 -6.34 -3.13
C LYS A 40 -5.92 -4.92 -3.33
N TRP A 41 -4.60 -4.77 -3.34
CA TRP A 41 -3.93 -3.48 -3.54
C TRP A 41 -3.37 -3.38 -4.96
N VAL A 42 -3.60 -2.24 -5.63
CA VAL A 42 -2.92 -1.89 -6.88
C VAL A 42 -1.51 -1.36 -6.59
N LYS A 43 -0.61 -1.46 -7.57
CA LYS A 43 0.81 -1.11 -7.40
C LYS A 43 1.11 0.36 -7.64
N SER A 44 0.32 1.01 -8.49
CA SER A 44 0.52 2.41 -8.86
C SER A 44 -0.80 3.16 -9.07
N TYR A 45 -0.71 4.47 -9.16
CA TYR A 45 -1.86 5.33 -9.44
C TYR A 45 -2.45 5.02 -10.81
N GLU A 46 -1.61 4.84 -11.83
CA GLU A 46 -2.01 4.51 -13.20
C GLU A 46 -2.72 3.16 -13.29
N GLU A 47 -2.24 2.15 -12.54
CA GLU A 47 -2.96 0.88 -12.43
C GLU A 47 -4.33 1.09 -11.76
N GLY A 48 -4.39 1.89 -10.70
CA GLY A 48 -5.64 2.29 -10.06
C GLY A 48 -6.63 2.91 -11.04
N LEU A 49 -6.21 3.92 -11.80
CA LEU A 49 -7.04 4.59 -12.81
C LEU A 49 -7.49 3.64 -13.93
N SER A 50 -6.61 2.71 -14.35
CA SER A 50 -6.99 1.68 -15.34
C SER A 50 -8.05 0.72 -14.80
N GLU A 51 -7.96 0.34 -13.52
CA GLU A 51 -8.95 -0.53 -12.87
C GLU A 51 -10.28 0.19 -12.61
N ILE A 52 -10.27 1.51 -12.39
CA ILE A 52 -11.48 2.33 -12.29
C ILE A 52 -12.31 2.17 -13.56
N ALA A 53 -11.67 2.33 -14.73
CA ALA A 53 -12.34 2.25 -16.02
C ALA A 53 -13.04 0.88 -16.24
N LYS A 54 -12.48 -0.20 -15.70
CA LYS A 54 -13.01 -1.57 -15.84
C LYS A 54 -14.11 -1.89 -14.85
N SER A 55 -13.94 -1.48 -13.59
CA SER A 55 -14.79 -1.95 -12.48
C SER A 55 -15.87 -0.95 -12.07
N GLN A 56 -15.74 0.32 -12.48
CA GLN A 56 -16.58 1.44 -12.04
C GLN A 56 -16.60 1.62 -10.52
N LYS A 57 -15.57 1.11 -9.82
CA LYS A 57 -15.36 1.34 -8.39
C LYS A 57 -14.54 2.61 -8.20
N PRO A 58 -14.85 3.43 -7.18
CA PRO A 58 -13.97 4.54 -6.81
C PRO A 58 -12.61 4.02 -6.32
N LEU A 59 -11.58 4.82 -6.53
CA LEU A 59 -10.23 4.58 -6.01
C LEU A 59 -10.04 5.33 -4.71
N MET A 60 -9.54 4.65 -3.68
CA MET A 60 -9.10 5.24 -2.43
C MET A 60 -7.58 5.27 -2.39
N VAL A 61 -7.00 6.46 -2.23
CA VAL A 61 -5.55 6.68 -2.22
C VAL A 61 -5.11 7.12 -0.82
N ILE A 62 -4.27 6.31 -0.20
CA ILE A 62 -3.70 6.56 1.13
C ILE A 62 -2.24 6.98 1.00
N HIS A 63 -1.95 8.27 1.19
CA HIS A 63 -0.58 8.78 1.28
C HIS A 63 -0.11 8.65 2.73
N HIS A 64 1.02 7.98 2.94
CA HIS A 64 1.56 7.73 4.28
C HIS A 64 3.08 7.65 4.27
N LEU A 65 3.71 7.65 5.45
CA LEU A 65 5.13 7.33 5.58
C LEU A 65 5.32 6.20 6.59
N ASP A 66 6.21 5.25 6.26
CA ASP A 66 6.48 4.09 7.12
C ASP A 66 7.03 4.50 8.51
N ASN A 67 7.72 5.63 8.60
CA ASN A 67 8.32 6.18 9.82
C ASN A 67 7.60 7.44 10.35
N CYS A 68 6.29 7.58 10.11
CA CYS A 68 5.48 8.67 10.68
C CYS A 68 4.55 8.14 11.80
N PRO A 69 4.60 8.69 13.03
CA PRO A 69 3.73 8.27 14.13
C PRO A 69 2.23 8.38 13.80
N HIS A 70 1.81 9.47 13.16
CA HIS A 70 0.41 9.67 12.77
C HIS A 70 -0.05 8.65 11.71
N SER A 71 0.82 8.33 10.75
CA SER A 71 0.53 7.29 9.73
C SER A 71 0.39 5.91 10.37
N LYS A 72 1.23 5.58 11.36
CA LYS A 72 1.14 4.31 12.09
C LYS A 72 -0.15 4.19 12.88
N ALA A 73 -0.50 5.23 13.65
CA ALA A 73 -1.73 5.26 14.45
C ALA A 73 -2.99 5.13 13.57
N LEU A 74 -3.07 5.89 12.47
CA LEU A 74 -4.18 5.78 11.53
C LEU A 74 -4.25 4.37 10.92
N LYS A 75 -3.12 3.79 10.52
CA LYS A 75 -3.07 2.43 9.96
C LYS A 75 -3.57 1.37 10.94
N GLU A 76 -3.19 1.47 12.22
CA GLU A 76 -3.65 0.55 13.26
C GLU A 76 -5.17 0.63 13.45
N ALA A 77 -5.72 1.85 13.53
CA ALA A 77 -7.17 2.06 13.62
C ALA A 77 -7.91 1.55 12.37
N PHE A 78 -7.39 1.86 11.18
CA PHE A 78 -7.96 1.43 9.90
C PHE A 78 -8.02 -0.10 9.76
N VAL A 79 -7.01 -0.80 10.29
CA VAL A 79 -6.97 -2.28 10.29
C VAL A 79 -7.90 -2.88 11.34
N ALA A 80 -8.06 -2.22 12.48
CA ALA A 80 -8.94 -2.67 13.55
C ALA A 80 -10.43 -2.52 13.20
N ASP A 81 -10.78 -1.52 12.38
CA ASP A 81 -12.16 -1.28 11.97
C ASP A 81 -12.63 -2.27 10.89
N LYS A 82 -13.50 -3.20 11.29
CA LYS A 82 -14.03 -4.23 10.40
C LYS A 82 -14.88 -3.68 9.26
N ALA A 83 -15.66 -2.62 9.51
CA ALA A 83 -16.56 -2.07 8.50
C ALA A 83 -15.75 -1.37 7.39
N ILE A 84 -14.72 -0.62 7.77
CA ILE A 84 -13.75 -0.03 6.85
C ILE A 84 -13.01 -1.11 6.06
N GLN A 85 -12.50 -2.16 6.71
CA GLN A 85 -11.82 -3.26 6.01
C GLN A 85 -12.74 -3.96 4.98
N ILE A 86 -14.02 -4.15 5.31
CA ILE A 86 -15.00 -4.74 4.38
C ILE A 86 -15.25 -3.79 3.19
N MET A 87 -15.53 -2.50 3.43
CA MET A 87 -15.74 -1.54 2.34
C MET A 87 -14.50 -1.42 1.46
N ALA A 88 -13.31 -1.30 2.05
CA ALA A 88 -12.05 -1.23 1.30
C ALA A 88 -11.83 -2.46 0.40
N LYS A 89 -12.24 -3.65 0.85
CA LYS A 89 -12.12 -4.88 0.06
C LYS A 89 -13.16 -4.99 -1.05
N GLU A 90 -14.41 -4.67 -0.75
CA GLU A 90 -15.54 -4.98 -1.62
C GLU A 90 -15.92 -3.82 -2.54
N ASP A 91 -15.77 -2.57 -2.09
CA ASP A 91 -16.32 -1.39 -2.76
C ASP A 91 -15.28 -0.50 -3.44
N PHE A 92 -14.00 -0.62 -3.08
CA PHE A 92 -12.94 0.28 -3.56
C PHE A 92 -11.83 -0.43 -4.31
N ILE A 93 -11.22 0.30 -5.23
CA ILE A 93 -9.84 0.03 -5.66
C ILE A 93 -8.94 0.70 -4.63
N MET A 94 -7.96 -0.04 -4.11
CA MET A 94 -7.16 0.42 -2.97
C MET A 94 -5.71 0.64 -3.37
N LEU A 95 -5.23 1.86 -3.15
CA LEU A 95 -3.83 2.25 -3.33
C LEU A 95 -3.30 2.87 -2.04
N ASN A 96 -2.10 2.46 -1.64
CA ASN A 96 -1.32 3.22 -0.65
C ASN A 96 0.02 3.59 -1.28
N VAL A 97 0.47 4.81 -1.01
CA VAL A 97 1.73 5.34 -1.54
C VAL A 97 2.55 5.95 -0.42
N VAL A 98 3.86 5.76 -0.51
CA VAL A 98 4.86 6.40 0.38
C VAL A 98 5.57 7.57 -0.28
N GLU A 99 5.47 7.64 -1.61
CA GLU A 99 5.95 8.73 -2.44
C GLU A 99 4.75 9.38 -3.10
N GLU A 100 4.81 10.69 -3.32
CA GLU A 100 3.73 11.42 -3.96
C GLU A 100 3.52 10.95 -5.39
N THR A 101 2.26 10.97 -5.84
CA THR A 101 1.94 10.72 -7.24
C THR A 101 2.33 11.93 -8.10
N GLY A 102 2.32 11.77 -9.42
CA GLY A 102 2.47 12.90 -10.35
C GLY A 102 1.24 13.82 -10.41
N ASP A 103 0.10 13.43 -9.85
CA ASP A 103 -1.16 14.16 -9.91
C ASP A 103 -1.29 15.14 -8.75
N LYS A 104 -1.19 16.44 -9.06
CA LYS A 104 -1.30 17.52 -8.06
C LYS A 104 -2.69 17.63 -7.44
N ASN A 105 -3.72 17.07 -8.08
CA ASN A 105 -5.08 17.06 -7.53
C ASN A 105 -5.20 16.16 -6.30
N LEU A 106 -4.22 15.26 -6.05
CA LEU A 106 -4.13 14.45 -4.84
C LEU A 106 -3.45 15.17 -3.65
N ALA A 107 -3.13 16.46 -3.80
CA ALA A 107 -2.57 17.30 -2.74
C ALA A 107 -3.13 18.74 -2.78
N PRO A 108 -4.47 18.94 -2.82
CA PRO A 108 -5.07 20.25 -3.06
C PRO A 108 -4.83 21.25 -1.90
N ASP A 109 -4.54 20.76 -0.69
CA ASP A 109 -4.17 21.55 0.49
C ASP A 109 -2.75 21.21 1.01
N GLY A 110 -1.93 20.55 0.19
CA GLY A 110 -0.52 20.28 0.47
C GLY A 110 -0.15 18.79 0.62
N TYR A 111 1.14 18.56 0.89
CA TYR A 111 1.80 17.25 0.82
C TYR A 111 2.07 16.63 2.21
N TYR A 112 1.16 16.84 3.17
CA TYR A 112 1.29 16.25 4.50
C TYR A 112 0.85 14.78 4.52
N VAL A 113 1.27 14.03 5.54
CA VAL A 113 0.84 12.64 5.78
C VAL A 113 0.38 12.45 7.23
N PRO A 114 -0.56 11.50 7.50
CA PRO A 114 -1.31 10.73 6.51
C PRO A 114 -2.39 11.57 5.81
N ARG A 115 -2.71 11.19 4.57
CA ARG A 115 -3.72 11.87 3.73
C ARG A 115 -4.51 10.86 2.93
N ILE A 116 -5.84 10.94 2.97
CA ILE A 116 -6.73 10.02 2.25
C ILE A 116 -7.61 10.83 1.30
N LEU A 117 -7.53 10.50 0.01
CA LEU A 117 -8.39 11.06 -1.03
C LEU A 117 -9.11 9.95 -1.79
N PHE A 118 -10.21 10.33 -2.44
CA PHE A 118 -11.00 9.44 -3.27
C PHE A 118 -11.01 9.96 -4.71
N VAL A 119 -10.97 9.06 -5.68
CA VAL A 119 -11.12 9.36 -7.11
C VAL A 119 -12.36 8.65 -7.62
N ASP A 120 -13.26 9.43 -8.22
CA ASP A 120 -14.51 8.96 -8.80
C ASP A 120 -14.26 8.25 -10.15
N PRO A 121 -15.14 7.32 -10.58
CA PRO A 121 -15.16 6.75 -11.92
C PRO A 121 -15.08 7.72 -13.10
N ALA A 122 -15.51 8.97 -12.94
CA ALA A 122 -15.27 10.06 -13.88
C ALA A 122 -13.83 10.60 -13.89
N LEU A 123 -12.88 9.89 -13.25
CA LEU A 123 -11.47 10.26 -13.07
C LEU A 123 -11.27 11.61 -12.38
N THR A 124 -12.22 11.99 -11.53
CA THR A 124 -12.21 13.25 -10.78
C THR A 124 -11.86 13.00 -9.33
N VAL A 125 -10.87 13.72 -8.80
CA VAL A 125 -10.58 13.70 -7.36
C VAL A 125 -11.74 14.34 -6.60
N ARG A 126 -12.29 13.62 -5.62
CA ARG A 126 -13.41 14.05 -4.76
C ARG A 126 -12.95 15.02 -3.67
N ALA A 127 -12.53 16.21 -4.08
CA ALA A 127 -12.07 17.27 -3.18
C ALA A 127 -13.17 17.73 -2.19
N ASP A 128 -14.45 17.43 -2.45
CA ASP A 128 -15.61 17.67 -1.59
C ASP A 128 -15.73 16.71 -0.38
N ILE A 129 -14.89 15.68 -0.32
CA ILE A 129 -14.88 14.69 0.77
C ILE A 129 -13.69 14.98 1.67
N VAL A 130 -13.97 15.65 2.79
CA VAL A 130 -12.96 16.14 3.74
C VAL A 130 -13.13 15.49 5.12
N GLY A 131 -12.02 15.35 5.84
CA GLY A 131 -11.93 14.98 7.24
C GLY A 131 -12.42 16.09 8.18
N GLN A 132 -12.04 15.99 9.46
CA GLN A 132 -12.51 16.90 10.51
C GLN A 132 -11.54 18.05 10.80
N HIS A 133 -10.33 17.99 10.27
CA HIS A 133 -9.24 18.94 10.57
C HIS A 133 -9.25 20.09 9.55
N SER A 134 -9.58 21.30 9.99
CA SER A 134 -9.76 22.46 9.09
C SER A 134 -8.46 22.95 8.43
N ASP A 135 -7.31 22.69 9.06
CA ASP A 135 -5.98 23.03 8.53
C ASP A 135 -5.41 21.94 7.61
N ARG A 136 -6.00 20.73 7.65
CA ARG A 136 -5.56 19.54 6.91
C ARG A 136 -6.79 18.73 6.50
N LEU A 137 -7.43 19.18 5.44
CA LEU A 137 -8.76 18.74 5.02
C LEU A 137 -8.85 17.25 4.70
N TYR A 138 -7.75 16.57 4.38
CA TYR A 138 -7.72 15.15 4.01
C TYR A 138 -6.93 14.31 5.01
N ALA A 139 -6.56 14.89 6.16
CA ALA A 139 -5.99 14.15 7.28
C ALA A 139 -7.09 13.39 8.05
N TYR A 140 -6.72 12.23 8.58
CA TYR A 140 -7.52 11.42 9.49
C TYR A 140 -6.62 10.89 10.60
N GLY A 141 -7.12 10.89 11.82
CA GLY A 141 -6.51 10.29 12.99
C GLY A 141 -7.18 8.96 13.38
N PRO A 142 -6.65 8.28 14.42
CA PRO A 142 -7.24 7.05 14.93
C PRO A 142 -8.67 7.21 15.46
N ASP A 143 -9.03 8.40 15.94
CA ASP A 143 -10.36 8.70 16.49
C ASP A 143 -11.39 9.07 15.41
N ASP A 144 -10.98 9.17 14.13
CA ASP A 144 -11.82 9.63 13.03
C ASP A 144 -12.48 8.48 12.25
N MET A 145 -12.42 7.22 12.73
CA MET A 145 -12.85 6.04 11.94
C MET A 145 -14.32 6.09 11.55
N GLU A 146 -15.20 6.59 12.43
CA GLU A 146 -16.62 6.75 12.10
C GLU A 146 -16.81 7.76 10.95
N HIS A 147 -16.08 8.88 10.99
CA HIS A 147 -16.11 9.90 9.95
C HIS A 147 -15.49 9.42 8.64
N LEU A 148 -14.37 8.70 8.71
CA LEU A 148 -13.75 8.06 7.55
C LEU A 148 -14.71 7.06 6.91
N ALA A 149 -15.39 6.23 7.71
CA ALA A 149 -16.40 5.30 7.20
C ALA A 149 -17.59 6.03 6.53
N ALA A 150 -18.04 7.16 7.09
CA ALA A 150 -19.06 8.00 6.45
C ALA A 150 -18.57 8.59 5.12
N ASN A 151 -17.33 9.06 5.06
CA ASN A 151 -16.71 9.57 3.84
C ASN A 151 -16.51 8.48 2.78
N MET A 152 -16.14 7.26 3.17
CA MET A 152 -16.12 6.12 2.26
C MET A 152 -17.52 5.84 1.71
N LYS A 153 -18.57 5.86 2.53
CA LYS A 153 -19.95 5.70 2.04
C LYS A 153 -20.33 6.81 1.05
N LYS A 154 -19.93 8.06 1.31
CA LYS A 154 -20.15 9.19 0.39
C LYS A 154 -19.37 9.02 -0.92
N ALA A 155 -18.14 8.51 -0.88
CA ALA A 155 -17.31 8.29 -2.06
C ALA A 155 -17.83 7.17 -2.98
N LYS A 156 -18.61 6.23 -2.44
CA LYS A 156 -19.34 5.22 -3.23
C LYS A 156 -20.45 5.82 -4.08
N LEU A 157 -20.98 6.98 -3.69
CA LEU A 157 -22.00 7.70 -4.45
C LEU A 157 -21.29 8.49 -5.55
N LEU A 158 -21.48 8.03 -6.79
CA LEU A 158 -20.85 8.61 -7.97
C LEU A 158 -21.29 10.07 -8.15
N LEU A 159 -20.37 10.92 -8.61
CA LEU A 159 -20.74 12.23 -9.10
C LEU A 159 -21.66 12.02 -10.31
N HIS A 160 -22.89 12.52 -10.21
CA HIS A 160 -23.76 12.57 -11.37
C HIS A 160 -23.20 13.64 -12.28
N SER A 161 -22.89 13.29 -13.53
CA SER A 161 -22.71 14.31 -14.56
C SER A 161 -24.06 14.98 -14.73
N GLU A 162 -24.19 16.23 -14.29
CA GLU A 162 -25.24 17.12 -14.79
C GLU A 162 -25.07 17.13 -16.32
N LEU A 163 -25.97 16.44 -17.04
CA LEU A 163 -26.07 16.47 -18.50
C LEU A 163 -27.04 17.55 -18.92
#